data_AF-A0A850SJ02-F1
#
_entry.id   AF-A0A850SJ02-F1
#
_cell.length_a   1.000
_cell.length_b   1.000
_cell.length_c   1.000
_cell.angle_alpha   90.00
_cell.angle_beta   90.00
_cell.angle_gamma   90.00
#
_symmetry.space_group_name_H-M   'P 1'
#
loop_
_entity.id
_entity.type
_entity.pdbx_description
1 polymer ?
#
loop_
_entity_poly.entity_id
_entity_poly.type
_entity_poly.pdbx_seq_one_letter_code
_entity_poly.pdbx_strand_id
1 'polypeptide(L)'
;MSHQKKGEADYSKSMKTVAAAILVMGLSLATIILVYLWFGHIGPSFSAERQQEQEDELREQYGMEPRERFTSKELEVPPSLRNVTGAGS
;
A
#
# COMPACT_ATOMS: atom_id res chain seq x y z
N MET A 1 -30.24 -47.08 19.98
CA MET A 1 -28.80 -46.78 19.71
C MET A 1 -28.55 -45.95 18.44
N SER A 2 -29.59 -45.52 17.71
CA SER A 2 -29.49 -44.76 16.44
C SER A 2 -29.43 -43.23 16.60
N HIS A 3 -29.93 -42.67 17.71
CA HIS A 3 -29.96 -41.23 17.94
C HIS A 3 -28.60 -40.64 18.33
N GLN A 4 -27.73 -41.43 18.96
CA GLN A 4 -26.41 -40.97 19.43
C GLN A 4 -25.44 -40.71 18.27
N LYS A 5 -25.47 -41.54 17.20
CA LYS A 5 -24.61 -41.34 16.02
C LYS A 5 -24.97 -40.11 15.18
N LYS A 6 -26.24 -39.66 15.18
CA LYS A 6 -26.65 -38.45 14.46
C LYS A 6 -26.10 -37.18 15.14
N GLY A 7 -26.23 -37.08 16.47
CA GLY A 7 -25.70 -35.95 17.23
C GLY A 7 -24.17 -35.80 17.12
N GLU A 8 -23.45 -36.92 17.10
CA GLU A 8 -21.98 -36.93 16.94
C GLU A 8 -21.55 -36.56 15.51
N ALA A 9 -22.28 -37.02 14.50
CA ALA A 9 -22.04 -36.65 13.10
C ALA A 9 -22.30 -35.16 12.85
N ASP A 10 -23.41 -34.61 13.39
CA ASP A 10 -23.74 -33.19 13.26
C ASP A 10 -22.74 -32.29 14.00
N TYR A 11 -22.27 -32.72 15.17
CA TYR A 11 -21.21 -32.04 15.92
C TYR A 11 -19.87 -32.05 15.17
N SER A 12 -19.47 -33.18 14.59
CA SER A 12 -18.24 -33.26 13.79
C SER A 12 -18.31 -32.37 12.53
N LYS A 13 -19.50 -32.23 11.94
CA LYS A 13 -19.74 -31.39 10.76
C LYS A 13 -19.68 -29.90 11.11
N SER A 14 -20.24 -29.51 12.24
CA SER A 14 -20.15 -28.12 12.72
C SER A 14 -18.71 -27.76 13.10
N MET A 15 -17.97 -28.63 13.79
CA MET A 15 -16.54 -28.37 14.09
C MET A 15 -15.69 -28.23 12.83
N LYS A 16 -15.91 -29.06 11.80
CA LYS A 16 -15.22 -28.93 10.51
C LYS A 16 -15.53 -27.58 9.83
N THR A 17 -16.77 -27.12 9.94
CA THR A 17 -17.19 -25.83 9.39
C THR A 17 -16.52 -24.67 10.12
N VAL A 18 -16.44 -24.73 11.45
CA VAL A 18 -15.73 -23.73 12.25
C VAL A 18 -14.24 -23.70 11.90
N ALA A 19 -13.60 -24.87 11.79
CA ALA A 19 -12.19 -24.95 11.39
C ALA A 19 -11.94 -24.35 10.00
N ALA A 20 -12.83 -24.61 9.03
CA ALA A 20 -12.76 -24.00 7.71
C ALA A 20 -12.94 -22.47 7.77
N ALA A 21 -13.86 -21.97 8.60
CA ALA A 21 -14.07 -20.53 8.76
C ALA A 21 -12.85 -19.81 9.34
N ILE A 22 -12.18 -20.41 10.33
CA ILE A 22 -10.95 -19.87 10.92
C ILE A 22 -9.82 -19.85 9.88
N LEU A 23 -9.69 -20.90 9.08
CA LEU A 23 -8.70 -20.94 7.99
C LEU A 23 -8.94 -19.83 6.96
N VAL A 24 -10.19 -19.63 6.54
CA VAL A 24 -10.56 -18.56 5.58
C VAL A 24 -10.29 -17.19 6.19
N MET A 25 -10.62 -16.97 7.46
CA MET A 25 -10.30 -15.72 8.16
C MET A 25 -8.80 -15.45 8.18
N GLY A 26 -7.98 -16.45 8.50
CA GLY A 26 -6.51 -16.33 8.50
C GLY A 26 -5.94 -16.07 7.10
N LEU A 27 -6.42 -16.78 6.07
CA LEU A 27 -6.05 -16.56 4.68
C LEU A 27 -6.40 -15.15 4.20
N SER A 28 -7.55 -14.61 4.63
CA SER A 28 -7.95 -13.24 4.27
C SER A 28 -6.96 -12.19 4.81
N LEU A 29 -6.56 -12.32 6.07
CA LEU A 29 -5.58 -11.42 6.70
C LEU A 29 -4.19 -11.56 6.05
N ALA A 30 -3.74 -12.79 5.80
CA ALA A 30 -2.48 -13.04 5.12
C ALA A 30 -2.45 -12.39 3.72
N THR A 31 -3.55 -12.47 2.98
CA THR A 31 -3.68 -11.84 1.66
C THR A 31 -3.56 -10.32 1.77
N ILE A 32 -4.25 -9.69 2.73
CA ILE A 32 -4.17 -8.24 2.96
C ILE A 32 -2.73 -7.82 3.29
N ILE A 33 -2.03 -8.58 4.14
CA ILE A 33 -0.64 -8.30 4.50
C ILE A 33 0.28 -8.41 3.28
N LEU A 34 0.11 -9.43 2.44
CA LEU A 34 0.90 -9.58 1.21
C LEU A 34 0.67 -8.41 0.25
N VAL A 35 -0.58 -8.01 0.04
CA VAL A 35 -0.94 -6.82 -0.75
C VAL A 35 -0.29 -5.57 -0.16
N TYR A 36 -0.35 -5.41 1.17
CA TYR A 36 0.28 -4.30 1.86
C TYR A 36 1.80 -4.31 1.73
N LEU A 37 2.49 -5.46 1.75
CA LEU A 37 3.93 -5.51 1.52
C LEU A 37 4.28 -5.17 0.07
N TRP A 38 3.42 -5.56 -0.87
CA TRP A 38 3.66 -5.34 -2.30
C TRP A 38 3.45 -3.88 -2.70
N PHE A 39 2.38 -3.24 -2.21
CA PHE A 39 2.07 -1.82 -2.47
C PHE A 39 2.65 -0.87 -1.42
N GLY A 40 2.83 -1.29 -0.17
CA GLY A 40 3.41 -0.47 0.89
C GLY A 40 4.92 -0.28 0.73
N HIS A 41 5.61 -1.14 -0.02
CA HIS A 41 6.98 -0.87 -0.48
C HIS A 41 7.03 0.11 -1.66
N ILE A 42 5.89 0.39 -2.32
CA ILE A 42 5.73 1.57 -3.17
C ILE A 42 5.56 2.76 -2.21
N GLY A 43 6.67 3.15 -1.59
CA GLY A 43 6.75 4.13 -0.53
C GLY A 43 6.51 5.57 -1.01
N PRO A 44 6.83 6.58 -0.17
CA PRO A 44 6.65 8.01 -0.50
C PRO A 44 7.42 8.46 -1.76
N SER A 45 8.33 7.63 -2.27
CA SER A 45 9.00 7.84 -3.57
C SER A 45 8.03 7.85 -4.75
N PHE A 46 6.90 7.15 -4.69
CA PHE A 46 5.95 7.15 -5.81
C PHE A 46 5.25 8.49 -5.97
N SER A 47 4.86 9.14 -4.87
CA SER A 47 4.34 10.51 -4.93
C SER A 47 5.39 11.50 -5.42
N ALA A 48 6.65 11.31 -5.02
CA ALA A 48 7.77 12.12 -5.46
C ALA A 48 8.06 11.97 -6.97
N GLU A 49 8.13 10.74 -7.47
CA GLU A 49 8.33 10.43 -8.89
C GLU A 49 7.19 10.99 -9.74
N ARG A 50 5.93 10.77 -9.33
CA ARG A 50 4.77 11.31 -10.05
C ARG A 50 4.69 12.83 -10.01
N GLN A 51 5.15 13.47 -8.94
CA GLN A 51 5.23 14.93 -8.88
C GLN A 51 6.29 15.47 -9.84
N GLN A 52 7.46 14.82 -9.91
CA GLN A 52 8.50 15.19 -10.88
C GLN A 52 8.02 15.02 -12.32
N GLU A 53 7.36 13.90 -12.65
CA GLU A 53 6.80 13.68 -14.00
C GLU A 53 5.75 14.74 -14.38
N GLN A 54 4.85 15.09 -13.46
CA GLN A 54 3.85 16.14 -13.70
C GLN A 54 4.48 17.52 -13.87
N GLU A 55 5.51 17.84 -13.09
CA GLU A 55 6.23 19.11 -13.23
C GLU A 55 6.99 19.16 -14.57
N ASP A 56 7.61 18.07 -15.00
CA ASP A 56 8.32 17.99 -16.28
C ASP A 56 7.35 18.13 -17.47
N GLU A 57 6.20 17.46 -17.44
CA GLU A 57 5.16 17.56 -18.47
C GLU A 57 4.62 19.00 -18.57
N LEU A 58 4.36 19.66 -17.45
CA LEU A 58 3.95 21.07 -17.42
C LEU A 58 5.04 21.97 -17.99
N ARG A 59 6.31 21.74 -17.65
CA ARG A 59 7.42 22.56 -18.15
C ARG A 59 7.62 22.40 -19.64
N GLU A 60 7.48 21.19 -20.18
CA GLU A 60 7.52 20.92 -21.62
C GLU A 60 6.37 21.65 -22.33
N GLN A 61 5.15 21.56 -21.81
CA GLN A 61 3.97 22.22 -22.39
C GLN A 61 4.12 23.75 -22.45
N TYR A 62 4.76 24.36 -21.44
CA TYR A 62 4.94 25.81 -21.36
C TYR A 62 6.34 26.29 -21.83
N GLY A 63 7.16 25.41 -22.41
CA GLY A 63 8.48 25.77 -22.97
C GLY A 63 9.50 26.26 -21.93
N MET A 64 9.41 25.79 -20.69
CA MET A 64 10.32 26.18 -19.61
C MET A 64 11.61 25.34 -19.64
N GLU A 65 12.74 25.93 -19.21
CA GLU A 65 14.02 25.21 -19.14
C GLU A 65 13.92 23.98 -18.22
N PRO A 66 14.56 22.83 -18.53
CA PRO A 66 14.60 21.67 -17.64
C PRO A 66 15.15 22.05 -16.27
N ARG A 67 14.53 21.56 -15.19
CA ARG A 67 15.01 21.83 -13.83
C ARG A 67 16.00 20.75 -13.41
N GLU A 68 17.02 21.10 -12.62
CA GLU A 68 17.86 20.09 -11.97
C GLU A 68 16.99 19.18 -11.09
N ARG A 69 17.19 17.86 -11.20
CA ARG A 69 16.47 16.88 -10.39
C ARG A 69 16.87 17.10 -8.93
N PHE A 70 15.92 17.61 -8.16
CA PHE A 70 16.09 17.82 -6.73
C PHE A 70 16.52 16.54 -6.02
N THR A 71 17.42 16.70 -5.06
CA THR A 71 17.87 15.60 -4.20
C THR A 71 16.73 15.17 -3.26
N SER A 72 16.72 13.92 -2.80
CA SER A 72 15.65 13.34 -1.98
C SER A 72 15.27 14.19 -0.76
N LYS A 73 16.25 14.94 -0.22
CA LYS A 73 16.09 15.83 0.94
C LYS A 73 15.33 17.12 0.63
N GLU A 74 15.40 17.60 -0.61
CA GLU A 74 14.67 18.78 -1.07
C GLU A 74 13.23 18.45 -1.43
N LEU A 75 12.94 17.19 -1.79
CA LEU A 75 11.57 16.71 -2.02
C LEU A 75 10.74 16.59 -0.74
N GLU A 76 11.38 16.39 0.41
CA GLU A 76 10.68 16.38 1.71
C GLU A 76 10.19 17.78 2.12
N VAL A 77 10.77 18.83 1.55
CA VAL A 77 10.38 20.21 1.82
C VAL A 77 9.47 20.72 0.69
N PRO A 78 8.24 21.18 1.01
CA PRO A 78 7.35 21.70 -0.02
C PRO A 78 7.96 22.93 -0.70
N PRO A 79 7.72 23.14 -2.00
CA PRO A 79 8.41 24.15 -2.81
C PRO A 79 8.25 25.58 -2.27
N SER A 80 7.12 25.89 -1.60
CA SER A 80 6.90 27.18 -0.96
C SER A 80 7.81 27.47 0.23
N LEU A 81 8.37 26.42 0.87
CA LEU A 81 9.26 26.54 2.03
C LEU A 81 10.74 26.36 1.70
N ARG A 82 11.09 25.87 0.51
CA ARG A 82 12.50 25.62 0.11
C ARG A 82 13.37 26.87 0.18
N ASN A 83 12.82 28.03 -0.19
CA ASN A 83 13.52 29.32 -0.12
C ASN A 83 13.73 29.82 1.33
N VAL A 84 12.93 29.33 2.28
CA VAL A 84 13.00 29.72 3.69
C VAL A 84 13.95 28.79 4.46
N THR A 85 14.02 27.52 4.07
CA THR A 85 14.84 26.50 4.74
C THR A 85 16.24 26.33 4.15
N GLY A 86 16.58 27.04 3.06
CA GLY A 86 17.88 26.91 2.38
C GLY A 86 18.03 25.60 1.61
N ALA A 87 16.91 24.94 1.28
CA ALA A 87 16.87 23.67 0.53
C ALA A 87 16.77 23.92 -1.00
N GLY A 88 17.38 25.00 -1.48
CA GLY A 88 17.35 25.39 -2.89
C GLY A 88 18.54 26.27 -3.28
N SER A 89 19.64 26.16 -2.53
CA SER A 89 20.90 26.91 -2.70
C SER A 89 22.08 25.96 -2.79
#